data_AF-A0A1D1XM80-F1
#
_entry.id   AF-A0A1D1XM80-F1
#
_cell.length_a   1.000
_cell.length_b   1.000
_cell.length_c   1.000
_cell.angle_alpha   90.00
_cell.angle_beta   90.00
_cell.angle_gamma   90.00
#
_symmetry.space_group_name_H-M   'P 1'
#
loop_
_entity.id
_entity.type
_entity.pdbx_description
1 polymer ?
#
loop_
_entity_poly.entity_id
_entity_poly.type
_entity_poly.pdbx_seq_one_letter_code
_entity_poly.pdbx_strand_id
1 'polypeptide(L)'
;MTLGLINANPVVHAKKERIARTEDLLHAVADDAVDPLDVFDSVRDIRDPEHPYSLEQLSVLSEESITVDEKLGRIKITFTPTVQHCSMATVIGLCLRVKLMRCFPPHFKVDINVAPGSHANEESVNKQLNDKERVAAALENPNLLQLVDECLYSNEL
;
A
#
# COMPACT_ATOMS: atom_id res chain seq x y z
N MET A 1 26.63 0.32 -11.68
CA MET A 1 26.12 1.70 -11.63
C MET A 1 25.40 1.81 -10.31
N THR A 2 25.91 2.60 -9.37
CA THR A 2 25.25 2.83 -8.08
C THR A 2 23.92 3.51 -8.36
N LEU A 3 22.79 2.82 -8.16
CA LEU A 3 21.50 3.49 -8.07
C LEU A 3 21.60 4.43 -6.88
N GLY A 4 21.81 5.72 -7.14
CA GLY A 4 21.69 6.74 -6.11
C GLY A 4 20.24 6.73 -5.63
N LEU A 5 20.05 6.73 -4.31
CA LEU A 5 18.74 6.92 -3.69
C LEU A 5 18.13 8.22 -4.26
N ILE A 6 16.94 8.13 -4.85
CA ILE A 6 16.27 9.29 -5.44
C ILE A 6 15.90 10.29 -4.33
N ASN A 7 15.60 9.79 -3.12
CA ASN A 7 15.35 10.59 -1.94
C ASN A 7 16.42 10.34 -0.86
N ALA A 8 17.54 11.06 -0.88
CA ALA A 8 18.65 10.79 0.03
C ALA A 8 18.36 11.01 1.54
N ASN A 9 17.30 11.76 1.90
CA ASN A 9 16.95 12.03 3.30
C ASN A 9 15.42 12.16 3.49
N PRO A 10 14.68 11.05 3.61
CA PRO A 10 13.24 11.09 3.85
C PRO A 10 12.90 11.73 5.21
N VAL A 11 11.79 12.48 5.25
CA VAL A 11 11.18 12.90 6.51
C VAL A 11 10.50 11.68 7.14
N VAL A 12 10.90 11.33 8.37
CA VAL A 12 10.39 10.16 9.10
C VAL A 12 9.48 10.63 10.24
N HIS A 13 8.27 10.10 10.25
CA HIS A 13 7.26 10.36 11.27
C HIS A 13 7.22 9.23 12.31
N ALA A 14 6.87 9.57 13.55
CA ALA A 14 6.61 8.57 14.58
C ALA A 14 5.36 7.75 14.20
N LYS A 15 5.44 6.42 14.31
CA LYS A 15 4.28 5.55 14.11
C LYS A 15 3.23 5.87 15.17
N LYS A 16 1.96 5.92 14.77
CA LYS A 16 0.85 6.04 15.73
C LYS A 16 0.73 4.73 16.50
N GLU A 17 0.57 4.77 17.83
CA GLU A 17 0.35 3.55 18.62
C GLU A 17 -0.84 2.78 18.07
N ARG A 18 -0.67 1.46 17.93
CA ARG A 18 -1.75 0.57 17.51
C ARG A 18 -2.74 0.49 18.65
N ILE A 19 -3.90 1.11 18.49
CA ILE A 19 -4.99 0.96 19.43
C ILE A 19 -5.55 -0.44 19.19
N ALA A 20 -5.17 -1.39 20.05
CA ALA A 20 -5.77 -2.72 20.03
C ALA A 20 -7.28 -2.53 20.25
N ARG A 21 -8.08 -2.81 19.21
CA ARG A 21 -9.52 -2.99 19.41
C ARG A 21 -9.67 -4.16 20.37
N THR A 22 -10.18 -3.89 21.56
CA THR A 22 -10.46 -4.91 22.56
C THR A 22 -11.29 -6.01 21.91
N GLU A 23 -10.90 -7.27 22.12
CA GLU A 23 -11.56 -8.48 21.60
C GLU A 23 -13.08 -8.52 21.87
N ASP A 24 -13.52 -7.73 22.85
CA ASP A 24 -14.90 -7.49 23.26
C ASP A 24 -15.77 -6.78 22.19
N LEU A 25 -15.17 -5.99 21.28
CA LEU A 25 -15.89 -5.32 20.18
C LEU A 25 -16.04 -6.19 18.93
N LEU A 26 -15.22 -7.23 18.75
CA LEU A 26 -15.31 -8.15 17.61
C LEU A 26 -16.60 -8.99 17.62
N HIS A 27 -17.24 -9.17 18.79
CA HIS A 27 -18.45 -9.98 18.94
C HIS A 27 -19.77 -9.21 18.72
N ALA A 28 -19.73 -7.89 18.52
CA ALA A 28 -20.93 -7.04 18.50
C ALA A 28 -21.23 -6.34 17.15
N VAL A 29 -20.29 -6.38 16.20
CA VAL A 29 -20.49 -5.92 14.81
C VAL A 29 -20.49 -7.14 13.90
N ALA A 30 -21.31 -7.13 12.85
CA ALA A 30 -21.43 -8.25 11.92
C ALA A 30 -20.04 -8.71 11.44
N ASP A 31 -19.77 -10.01 11.58
CA ASP A 31 -18.50 -10.76 11.52
C ASP A 31 -17.63 -10.58 10.25
N ASP A 32 -18.00 -9.71 9.30
CA ASP A 32 -17.37 -9.59 7.98
C ASP A 32 -17.18 -8.14 7.48
N ALA A 33 -17.54 -7.12 8.26
CA ALA A 33 -17.47 -5.74 7.81
C ALA A 33 -16.01 -5.23 7.82
N VAL A 34 -15.41 -5.11 6.64
CA VAL A 34 -14.07 -4.51 6.47
C VAL A 34 -14.16 -3.00 6.63
N ASP A 35 -13.36 -2.43 7.54
CA ASP A 35 -13.28 -0.98 7.69
C ASP A 35 -11.96 -0.38 7.17
N PRO A 36 -11.89 0.95 6.97
CA PRO A 36 -10.66 1.61 6.50
C PRO A 36 -9.46 1.44 7.44
N LEU A 37 -9.70 1.26 8.74
CA LEU A 37 -8.64 1.09 9.73
C LEU A 37 -8.02 -0.31 9.61
N ASP A 38 -8.82 -1.36 9.39
CA ASP A 38 -8.35 -2.72 9.11
C ASP A 38 -7.46 -2.74 7.87
N VAL A 39 -7.89 -2.04 6.82
CA VAL A 39 -7.12 -1.86 5.59
C VAL A 39 -5.82 -1.11 5.88
N PHE A 40 -5.86 0.01 6.60
CA PHE A 40 -4.67 0.78 6.97
C PHE A 40 -3.67 -0.06 7.77
N ASP A 41 -4.13 -0.76 8.81
CA ASP A 41 -3.31 -1.59 9.67
C ASP A 41 -2.66 -2.76 8.91
N SER A 42 -3.28 -3.25 7.84
CA SER A 42 -2.69 -4.28 6.99
C SER A 42 -1.53 -3.79 6.12
N VAL A 43 -1.52 -2.51 5.72
CA VAL A 43 -0.56 -1.94 4.75
C VAL A 43 0.44 -0.95 5.33
N ARG A 44 0.21 -0.41 6.54
CA ARG A 44 1.05 0.62 7.17
C ARG A 44 2.52 0.21 7.42
N ASP A 45 2.74 -1.09 7.59
CA ASP A 45 4.05 -1.68 7.88
C ASP A 45 4.83 -2.15 6.65
N ILE A 46 4.25 -2.04 5.45
CA ILE A 46 4.97 -2.28 4.20
C ILE A 46 6.19 -1.37 4.17
N ARG A 47 7.35 -1.92 3.83
CA ARG A 47 8.57 -1.13 3.68
C ARG A 47 8.61 -0.40 2.36
N ASP A 48 9.26 0.75 2.40
CA ASP A 48 9.69 1.42 1.20
C ASP A 48 10.82 0.64 0.51
N PRO A 49 10.81 0.49 -0.82
CA PRO A 49 11.86 -0.23 -1.55
C PRO A 49 13.20 0.51 -1.59
N GLU A 50 13.23 1.82 -1.34
CA GLU A 50 14.46 2.63 -1.31
C GLU A 50 14.95 2.86 0.14
N HIS A 51 14.08 2.75 1.13
CA HIS A 51 14.37 3.11 2.52
C HIS A 51 13.99 2.03 3.55
N PRO A 52 14.73 1.93 4.67
CA PRO A 52 14.43 0.97 5.71
C PRO A 52 13.17 1.30 6.55
N TYR A 53 12.36 2.27 6.13
CA TYR A 53 11.18 2.79 6.84
C TYR A 53 9.87 2.27 6.23
N SER A 54 8.80 2.26 7.02
CA SER A 54 7.47 1.87 6.51
C SER A 54 6.76 3.00 5.77
N LEU A 55 5.76 2.65 4.96
CA LEU A 55 4.96 3.63 4.21
C LEU A 55 4.26 4.65 5.13
N GLU A 56 3.82 4.24 6.32
CA GLU A 56 3.30 5.18 7.33
C GLU A 56 4.38 6.15 7.82
N GLN A 57 5.57 5.64 8.15
CA GLN A 57 6.66 6.48 8.65
C GLN A 57 7.11 7.53 7.63
N LEU A 58 6.96 7.23 6.35
CA LEU A 58 7.29 8.16 5.26
C LEU A 58 6.14 9.07 4.85
N SER A 59 4.99 9.02 5.56
CA SER A 59 3.75 9.71 5.16
C SER A 59 3.30 9.37 3.73
N VAL A 60 3.70 8.19 3.23
CA VAL A 60 3.26 7.69 1.92
C VAL A 60 1.81 7.23 1.98
N LEU A 61 1.40 6.75 3.16
CA LEU A 61 0.03 6.36 3.47
C LEU A 61 -0.45 6.97 4.78
N SER A 62 -1.74 7.31 4.79
CA SER A 62 -2.48 7.73 5.97
C SER A 62 -3.86 7.05 6.00
N GLU A 63 -4.46 6.95 7.18
CA GLU A 63 -5.80 6.36 7.37
C GLU A 63 -6.86 7.06 6.51
N GLU A 64 -6.80 8.39 6.43
CA GLU A 64 -7.69 9.24 5.61
C GLU A 64 -7.57 8.99 4.10
N SER A 65 -6.46 8.40 3.65
CA SER A 65 -6.21 8.11 2.24
C SER A 65 -6.84 6.81 1.75
N ILE A 66 -7.50 6.09 2.66
CA ILE A 66 -8.13 4.79 2.44
C ILE A 66 -9.64 4.96 2.51
N THR A 67 -10.35 4.35 1.56
CA THR A 67 -11.81 4.34 1.52
C THR A 67 -12.29 2.93 1.22
N VAL A 68 -13.23 2.44 2.03
CA VAL A 68 -13.86 1.14 1.83
C VAL A 68 -15.34 1.36 1.52
N ASP A 69 -15.80 0.81 0.40
CA ASP A 69 -17.20 0.74 0.01
C ASP A 69 -17.63 -0.73 0.03
N GLU A 70 -18.23 -1.15 1.14
CA GLU A 70 -18.69 -2.52 1.35
C GLU A 70 -19.83 -2.90 0.40
N LYS A 71 -20.70 -1.95 0.05
CA LYS A 71 -21.84 -2.20 -0.86
C LYS A 71 -21.39 -2.52 -2.28
N LEU A 72 -20.33 -1.86 -2.73
CA LEU A 72 -19.71 -2.11 -4.02
C LEU A 72 -18.61 -3.17 -3.96
N GLY A 73 -18.25 -3.65 -2.76
CA GLY A 73 -17.10 -4.51 -2.51
C GLY A 73 -15.83 -3.87 -3.08
N ARG A 74 -15.49 -2.64 -2.67
CA ARG A 74 -14.39 -1.86 -3.25
C ARG A 74 -13.52 -1.25 -2.17
N ILE A 75 -12.20 -1.47 -2.27
CA ILE A 75 -11.19 -0.83 -1.43
C ILE A 75 -10.40 0.12 -2.31
N LYS A 76 -10.38 1.40 -1.96
CA LYS A 76 -9.61 2.43 -2.65
C LYS A 76 -8.50 2.94 -1.75
N ILE A 77 -7.27 2.93 -2.24
CA ILE A 77 -6.10 3.51 -1.57
C ILE A 77 -5.53 4.62 -2.44
N THR A 78 -5.29 5.77 -1.83
CA THR A 78 -4.57 6.89 -2.46
C THR A 78 -3.23 7.07 -1.74
N PHE A 79 -2.11 6.79 -2.38
CA PHE A 79 -0.79 6.94 -1.74
C PHE A 79 -0.02 8.13 -2.31
N THR A 80 0.83 8.75 -1.49
CA THR A 80 1.62 9.93 -1.87
C THR A 80 3.10 9.54 -1.92
N PRO A 81 3.72 9.39 -3.09
CA PRO A 81 5.15 9.15 -3.19
C PRO A 81 5.93 10.26 -2.47
N THR A 82 7.05 9.90 -1.86
CA THR A 82 7.92 10.86 -1.14
C THR A 82 8.53 11.92 -2.06
N VAL A 83 8.65 11.62 -3.36
CA VAL A 83 9.20 12.50 -4.41
C VAL A 83 8.43 12.38 -5.73
N GLN A 84 8.31 13.48 -6.46
CA GLN A 84 7.51 13.56 -7.70
C GLN A 84 8.06 12.73 -8.87
N HIS A 85 9.32 12.29 -8.79
CA HIS A 85 9.99 11.45 -9.79
C HIS A 85 10.35 10.05 -9.25
N CYS A 86 9.57 9.56 -8.28
CA CYS A 86 9.83 8.26 -7.65
C CYS A 86 9.74 7.13 -8.67
N SER A 87 10.90 6.55 -9.03
CA SER A 87 10.97 5.38 -9.91
C SER A 87 10.26 4.15 -9.32
N MET A 88 10.08 4.15 -8.00
CA MET A 88 9.49 3.06 -7.23
C MET A 88 8.00 3.25 -6.93
N ALA A 89 7.34 4.31 -7.43
CA ALA A 89 5.91 4.52 -7.19
C ALA A 89 5.06 3.33 -7.67
N THR A 90 5.41 2.73 -8.80
CA THR A 90 4.74 1.52 -9.28
C THR A 90 5.00 0.32 -8.38
N VAL A 91 6.21 0.16 -7.84
CA VAL A 91 6.54 -0.94 -6.91
C VAL A 91 5.77 -0.80 -5.61
N ILE A 92 5.73 0.41 -5.02
CA ILE A 92 4.92 0.71 -3.83
C ILE A 92 3.46 0.34 -4.08
N GLY A 93 2.89 0.75 -5.21
CA GLY A 93 1.52 0.38 -5.59
C GLY A 93 1.31 -1.12 -5.78
N LEU A 94 2.29 -1.86 -6.32
CA LEU A 94 2.24 -3.31 -6.43
C LEU A 94 2.27 -3.99 -5.05
N CYS A 95 3.14 -3.53 -4.14
CA CYS A 95 3.17 -4.03 -2.76
C CYS A 95 1.81 -3.86 -2.08
N LEU A 96 1.19 -2.69 -2.22
CA LEU A 96 -0.15 -2.44 -1.70
C LEU A 96 -1.18 -3.41 -2.28
N ARG A 97 -1.16 -3.60 -3.60
CA ARG A 97 -2.10 -4.51 -4.25
C ARG A 97 -1.94 -5.94 -3.75
N VAL A 98 -0.71 -6.44 -3.71
CA VAL A 98 -0.42 -7.81 -3.26
C VAL A 98 -0.80 -8.00 -1.80
N LYS A 99 -0.48 -7.04 -0.91
CA LYS A 99 -0.85 -7.14 0.51
C LYS A 99 -2.37 -7.20 0.68
N LEU A 100 -3.12 -6.32 0.00
CA LEU A 100 -4.58 -6.33 0.07
C LEU A 100 -5.18 -7.62 -0.49
N MET A 101 -4.65 -8.14 -1.60
CA MET A 101 -5.10 -9.41 -2.17
C MET A 101 -4.81 -10.62 -1.26
N ARG A 102 -3.78 -10.54 -0.41
CA ARG A 102 -3.45 -11.59 0.57
C ARG A 102 -4.28 -11.47 1.86
N CYS A 103 -4.63 -10.25 2.27
CA CYS A 103 -5.32 -9.99 3.55
C CYS A 103 -6.85 -9.95 3.44
N PHE A 104 -7.41 -9.60 2.28
CA PHE A 104 -8.86 -9.40 2.10
C PHE A 104 -9.49 -10.40 1.13
N PRO A 105 -10.80 -10.70 1.29
CA PRO A 105 -11.51 -11.60 0.40
C PRO A 105 -11.48 -11.17 -1.08
N PRO A 106 -11.47 -12.12 -2.04
CA PRO A 106 -11.31 -11.83 -3.47
C PRO A 106 -12.51 -11.10 -4.11
N HIS A 107 -13.63 -10.97 -3.39
CA HIS A 107 -14.78 -10.20 -3.88
C HIS A 107 -14.53 -8.67 -3.81
N PHE A 108 -13.55 -8.22 -3.01
CA PHE A 108 -13.15 -6.82 -2.97
C PHE A 108 -12.33 -6.42 -4.19
N LYS A 109 -12.80 -5.40 -4.91
CA LYS A 109 -12.07 -4.72 -5.97
C LYS A 109 -11.11 -3.72 -5.35
N VAL A 110 -9.82 -3.91 -5.60
CA VAL A 110 -8.77 -3.03 -5.10
C VAL A 110 -8.41 -2.00 -6.16
N ASP A 111 -8.61 -0.72 -5.86
CA ASP A 111 -8.19 0.41 -6.68
C ASP A 111 -7.09 1.19 -5.98
N ILE A 112 -5.96 1.35 -6.65
CA ILE A 112 -4.80 2.03 -6.09
C ILE A 112 -4.48 3.22 -6.99
N ASN A 113 -4.41 4.38 -6.37
CA ASN A 113 -4.12 5.63 -7.03
C ASN A 113 -2.98 6.35 -6.32
N VAL A 114 -2.18 7.05 -7.10
CA VAL A 114 -1.26 8.06 -6.61
C VAL A 114 -2.07 9.33 -6.32
N ALA A 115 -1.72 10.05 -5.25
CA ALA A 115 -2.39 11.29 -4.88
C ALA A 115 -2.30 12.35 -6.00
N PRO A 116 -3.37 13.07 -6.33
CA PRO A 116 -3.38 14.04 -7.42
C PRO A 116 -2.26 15.08 -7.30
N GLY A 117 -1.46 15.22 -8.35
CA GLY A 117 -0.35 16.18 -8.41
C GLY A 117 0.92 15.78 -7.64
N SER A 118 0.93 14.61 -6.99
CA SER A 118 2.08 14.12 -6.21
C SER A 118 3.16 13.42 -7.05
N HIS A 119 2.88 13.10 -8.32
CA HIS A 119 3.82 12.39 -9.18
C HIS A 119 3.76 12.87 -10.63
N ALA A 120 4.90 13.04 -11.28
CA ALA A 120 5.00 13.60 -12.63
C ALA A 120 4.30 12.72 -13.69
N ASN A 121 4.26 11.40 -13.47
CA ASN A 121 3.63 10.43 -14.36
C ASN A 121 2.39 9.77 -13.73
N GLU A 122 1.66 10.49 -12.88
CA GLU A 122 0.49 10.00 -12.14
C GLU A 122 -0.47 9.16 -12.99
N GLU A 123 -0.95 9.67 -14.12
CA GLU A 123 -1.92 8.97 -14.97
C GLU A 123 -1.40 7.62 -15.48
N SER A 124 -0.13 7.58 -15.87
CA SER A 124 0.52 6.36 -16.36
C SER A 124 0.66 5.34 -15.23
N VAL A 125 1.10 5.78 -14.04
CA VAL A 125 1.22 4.90 -12.87
C VAL A 125 -0.15 4.36 -12.45
N ASN A 126 -1.17 5.23 -12.35
CA ASN A 126 -2.54 4.84 -12.02
C ASN A 126 -3.11 3.85 -13.03
N LYS A 127 -2.88 4.06 -14.33
CA LYS A 127 -3.33 3.13 -15.37
C LYS A 127 -2.64 1.77 -15.23
N GLN A 128 -1.34 1.76 -14.96
CA GLN A 128 -0.57 0.52 -14.77
C GLN A 128 -1.02 -0.28 -13.56
N LEU A 129 -1.24 0.38 -12.42
CA LEU A 129 -1.65 -0.26 -11.17
C LEU A 129 -3.07 -0.81 -11.25
N ASN A 130 -3.96 -0.21 -12.05
CA ASN A 130 -5.34 -0.65 -12.18
C ASN A 130 -5.58 -1.63 -13.35
N ASP A 131 -4.60 -1.84 -14.21
CA ASP A 131 -4.62 -2.87 -15.26
C ASP A 131 -4.30 -4.25 -14.68
N LYS A 132 -5.31 -5.13 -14.63
CA LYS A 132 -5.18 -6.46 -14.01
C LYS A 132 -4.20 -7.37 -14.74
N GLU A 133 -4.21 -7.34 -16.07
CA GLU A 133 -3.33 -8.19 -16.88
C GLU A 133 -1.88 -7.75 -16.72
N ARG A 134 -1.67 -6.42 -16.69
CA ARG A 134 -0.32 -5.87 -16.49
C ARG A 134 0.22 -6.15 -15.10
N VAL A 135 -0.61 -6.05 -14.06
CA VAL A 135 -0.19 -6.41 -12.70
C VAL A 135 0.12 -7.90 -12.60
N ALA A 136 -0.72 -8.77 -13.17
CA ALA A 136 -0.46 -10.21 -13.17
C ALA A 136 0.88 -10.54 -13.86
N ALA A 137 1.12 -9.98 -15.05
CA ALA A 137 2.39 -10.16 -15.76
C ALA A 137 3.60 -9.60 -15.00
N ALA A 138 3.43 -8.49 -14.26
CA ALA A 138 4.50 -7.95 -13.42
C ALA A 138 4.86 -8.89 -12.26
N LEU A 139 3.88 -9.57 -11.66
CA LEU A 139 4.08 -10.52 -10.57
C LEU A 139 4.63 -11.88 -11.03
N GLU A 140 4.60 -12.19 -12.33
CA GLU A 140 5.30 -13.33 -12.93
C GLU A 140 6.81 -13.08 -13.08
N ASN A 141 7.26 -11.83 -13.02
CA ASN A 141 8.68 -11.50 -13.07
C ASN A 141 9.36 -11.79 -11.72
N PRO A 142 10.31 -12.75 -11.64
CA PRO A 142 10.91 -13.16 -10.37
C PRO A 142 11.61 -12.03 -9.62
N ASN A 143 12.23 -11.09 -10.33
CA ASN A 143 12.94 -9.97 -9.71
C ASN A 143 11.97 -8.98 -9.05
N LEU A 144 10.84 -8.71 -9.71
CA LEU A 144 9.81 -7.83 -9.16
C LEU A 144 9.06 -8.51 -8.01
N LEU A 145 8.76 -9.80 -8.15
CA LEU A 145 8.12 -10.57 -7.09
C LEU A 145 8.98 -10.61 -5.83
N GLN A 146 10.29 -10.88 -5.98
CA GLN A 146 11.23 -10.87 -4.86
C GLN A 146 11.27 -9.50 -4.17
N LEU A 147 11.37 -8.41 -4.94
CA LEU A 147 11.37 -7.06 -4.39
C LEU A 147 10.06 -6.75 -3.64
N VAL A 148 8.92 -7.15 -4.20
CA VAL A 148 7.62 -7.01 -3.53
C VAL A 148 7.60 -7.80 -2.24
N ASP A 149 8.00 -9.07 -2.26
CA ASP A 149 8.01 -9.90 -1.06
C ASP A 149 8.95 -9.35 0.02
N GLU A 150 10.13 -8.82 -0.34
CA GLU A 150 11.04 -8.14 0.58
C GLU A 150 10.37 -6.92 1.25
N CYS A 151 9.63 -6.12 0.49
CA CYS A 151 8.87 -4.99 1.05
C CYS A 151 7.73 -5.44 1.97
N LEU A 152 7.14 -6.61 1.71
CA LEU A 152 6.02 -7.17 2.49
C LEU A 152 6.46 -7.95 3.73
N TYR A 153 7.68 -8.49 3.77
CA TYR A 153 8.16 -9.41 4.82
C TYR A 153 8.40 -8.75 6.18
N SER A 154 8.21 -7.45 6.30
CA SER A 154 8.82 -6.68 7.38
C SER A 154 8.10 -6.69 8.73
N ASN A 155 7.16 -7.61 9.02
CA ASN A 155 6.57 -7.79 10.35
C ASN A 155 5.73 -9.10 10.49
N GLU A 156 6.26 -10.25 10.06
CA GLU A 156 5.80 -11.57 10.54
C GLU A 156 6.92 -12.23 11.36
N LEU A 157 7.12 -11.76 12.59
CA LEU A 157 7.88 -12.45 13.63
C LEU A 157 7.38 -12.03 15.02
#